data_AF-A0A4S1FQ27-F1
#
_entry.id   AF-A0A4S1FQ27-F1
#
_cell.length_a   1.000
_cell.length_b   1.000
_cell.length_c   1.000
_cell.angle_alpha   90.00
_cell.angle_beta   90.00
_cell.angle_gamma   90.00
#
_symmetry.space_group_name_H-M   'P 1'
#
loop_
_entity.id
_entity.type
_entity.pdbx_description
1 polymer ?
#
loop_
_entity_poly.entity_id
_entity_poly.type
_entity_poly.pdbx_seq_one_letter_code
_entity_poly.pdbx_strand_id
1 'polypeptide(L)'
;MNAKLKAEARRKIILDGYFNNEPLKDIAARIGCSLASLKVSASKLGCTRTPKEAAAFRRGFRVPDEKRRDYYQLMIAGQYKARECAQILGLLTMQLPGPE
;
A
#
# COMPACT_ATOMS: atom_id res chain seq x y z
N MET A 1 -9.26 35.00 -1.24
CA MET A 1 -8.63 34.22 -2.33
C MET A 1 -7.30 33.57 -1.93
N ASN A 2 -6.37 34.28 -1.28
CA ASN A 2 -5.06 33.74 -0.87
C ASN A 2 -5.09 32.52 0.06
N ALA A 3 -6.01 32.45 1.02
CA ALA A 3 -6.07 31.33 1.97
C ALA A 3 -6.48 30.00 1.32
N LYS A 4 -7.40 30.03 0.34
CA LYS A 4 -7.83 28.84 -0.41
C LYS A 4 -6.68 28.29 -1.27
N LEU A 5 -5.97 29.15 -1.99
CA LEU A 5 -4.80 28.78 -2.79
C LEU A 5 -3.70 28.14 -1.94
N LYS A 6 -3.41 28.71 -0.76
CA LYS A 6 -2.46 28.12 0.20
C LYS A 6 -2.92 26.73 0.70
N ALA A 7 -4.23 26.56 0.94
CA ALA A 7 -4.78 25.27 1.37
C ALA A 7 -4.71 24.20 0.27
N GLU A 8 -4.98 24.57 -0.98
CA GLU A 8 -4.86 23.66 -2.13
C GLU A 8 -3.41 23.27 -2.41
N ALA A 9 -2.48 24.22 -2.37
CA ALA A 9 -1.05 23.94 -2.50
C ALA A 9 -0.57 22.96 -1.42
N ARG A 10 -1.00 23.17 -0.16
CA ARG A 10 -0.70 22.24 0.94
C ARG A 10 -1.29 20.86 0.70
N ARG A 11 -2.53 20.76 0.23
CA ARG A 11 -3.19 19.49 -0.10
C ARG A 11 -2.39 18.72 -1.15
N LYS A 12 -1.96 19.40 -2.21
CA LYS A 12 -1.18 18.80 -3.29
C LYS A 12 0.15 18.25 -2.77
N ILE A 13 0.90 19.03 -1.99
CA ILE A 13 2.18 18.59 -1.39
C ILE A 13 2.00 17.32 -0.55
N ILE A 14 0.92 17.22 0.24
CA ILE A 14 0.65 16.04 1.04
C ILE A 14 0.36 14.82 0.16
N LEU A 15 -0.51 14.96 -0.84
CA LEU A 15 -0.88 13.85 -1.73
C LEU A 15 0.33 13.33 -2.51
N ASP A 16 1.11 14.24 -3.10
CA ASP A 16 2.30 13.89 -3.90
C ASP A 16 3.35 13.20 -3.02
N GLY A 17 3.61 13.73 -1.81
CA GLY A 17 4.59 13.14 -0.90
C GLY A 17 4.21 11.73 -0.43
N TYR A 18 2.93 11.48 -0.15
CA TYR A 18 2.45 10.14 0.19
C TYR A 18 2.50 9.19 -1.02
N PHE A 19 2.16 9.66 -2.21
CA PHE A 19 2.22 8.87 -3.45
C PHE A 19 3.65 8.44 -3.79
N ASN A 20 4.62 9.35 -3.63
CA ASN A 20 6.04 9.09 -3.89
C ASN A 20 6.76 8.36 -2.75
N ASN A 21 6.06 7.97 -1.68
CA ASN A 21 6.64 7.37 -0.46
C ASN A 21 7.78 8.23 0.15
N GLU A 22 7.64 9.55 0.13
CA GLU A 22 8.62 10.45 0.76
C GLU A 22 8.61 10.31 2.29
N PRO A 23 9.75 10.56 2.98
CA PRO A 23 9.78 10.56 4.44
C PRO A 23 8.80 11.60 5.02
N LEU A 24 7.94 11.15 5.94
CA LEU A 24 6.90 12.02 6.53
C LEU A 24 7.46 13.28 7.22
N LYS A 25 8.70 13.22 7.73
CA LYS A 25 9.39 14.36 8.34
C LYS A 25 9.65 15.46 7.31
N ASP A 26 10.04 15.08 6.09
CA ASP A 26 10.39 16.01 5.03
C ASP A 26 9.14 16.66 4.45
N ILE A 27 8.06 15.89 4.28
CA ILE A 27 6.74 16.43 3.90
C ILE A 27 6.27 17.45 4.93
N ALA A 28 6.39 17.13 6.23
CA ALA A 28 5.96 18.00 7.33
C ALA A 28 6.78 19.30 7.38
N ALA A 29 8.10 19.20 7.18
CA ALA A 29 9.00 20.36 7.09
C ALA A 29 8.63 21.25 5.89
N ARG A 30 8.37 20.67 4.71
CA ARG A 30 8.01 21.41 3.48
C ARG A 30 6.73 22.23 3.62
N ILE A 31 5.75 21.73 4.38
CA ILE A 31 4.50 22.46 4.65
C ILE A 31 4.54 23.29 5.95
N GLY A 32 5.65 23.25 6.68
CA GLY A 32 5.84 24.00 7.92
C GLY A 32 4.91 23.56 9.07
N CYS A 33 4.69 22.27 9.27
CA CYS A 33 3.88 21.78 10.39
C CYS A 33 4.49 20.59 11.13
N SER A 34 3.89 20.24 12.28
CA SER A 34 4.28 19.04 13.02
C SER A 34 3.90 17.76 12.26
N LEU A 35 4.60 16.66 12.57
CA LEU A 35 4.31 15.34 12.00
C LEU A 35 2.92 14.82 12.41
N ALA A 36 2.46 15.17 13.63
CA ALA A 36 1.11 14.86 14.09
C ALA A 36 0.05 15.60 13.25
N SER A 37 0.26 16.90 13.01
CA SER A 37 -0.63 17.70 12.16
C SER A 37 -0.67 17.18 10.72
N LEU A 38 0.47 16.80 10.15
CA LEU A 38 0.53 16.18 8.82
C LEU A 38 -0.33 14.91 8.76
N LYS A 39 -0.18 13.99 9.72
CA LYS A 39 -0.93 12.73 9.77
C LYS A 39 -2.45 12.96 9.86
N VAL A 40 -2.89 13.93 10.66
CA VAL A 40 -4.31 14.30 10.76
C VAL A 40 -4.81 14.84 9.42
N SER A 41 -4.06 15.73 8.76
CA SER A 41 -4.41 16.24 7.44
C SER A 41 -4.46 15.12 6.39
N ALA A 42 -3.44 14.26 6.33
CA ALA A 42 -3.38 13.14 5.39
C ALA A 42 -4.56 12.17 5.58
N SER A 43 -4.94 11.90 6.83
CA SER A 43 -6.12 11.08 7.15
C SER A 43 -7.42 11.74 6.68
N LYS A 44 -7.61 13.04 6.90
CA LYS A 44 -8.77 13.80 6.38
C LYS A 44 -8.81 13.83 4.85
N LEU A 45 -7.67 13.75 4.19
CA LEU A 45 -7.56 13.69 2.73
C LEU A 45 -7.85 12.29 2.15
N GLY A 46 -7.96 11.26 2.99
CA GLY A 46 -8.18 9.88 2.53
C GLY A 46 -6.96 9.25 1.85
N CYS A 47 -5.77 9.83 2.01
CA CYS A 47 -4.53 9.30 1.41
C CYS A 47 -3.75 8.36 2.34
N THR A 48 -4.30 8.06 3.51
CA THR A 48 -3.77 7.07 4.46
C THR A 48 -4.66 5.83 4.49
N ARG A 49 -4.07 4.66 4.78
CA ARG A 49 -4.83 3.45 5.08
C ARG A 49 -5.86 3.71 6.19
N THR A 50 -7.07 3.19 6.00
CA THR A 50 -8.09 3.10 7.05
C THR A 50 -7.60 2.21 8.20
N PRO A 51 -8.20 2.29 9.41
CA PRO A 51 -7.85 1.39 10.52
C PRO A 51 -7.95 -0.10 10.14
N LYS A 52 -8.94 -0.48 9.32
CA LYS A 52 -9.13 -1.83 8.79
C LYS A 52 -7.97 -2.25 7.89
N GLU A 53 -7.59 -1.41 6.93
CA GLU A 53 -6.46 -1.67 6.02
C GLU A 53 -5.13 -1.67 6.74
N ALA A 54 -4.93 -0.79 7.72
CA ALA A 54 -3.72 -0.77 8.55
C ALA A 54 -3.62 -2.01 9.45
N ALA A 55 -4.75 -2.51 9.97
CA ALA A 55 -4.79 -3.79 10.68
C ALA A 55 -4.50 -4.96 9.74
N ALA A 56 -5.07 -4.98 8.53
CA ALA A 56 -4.79 -6.00 7.52
C ALA A 56 -3.31 -6.00 7.12
N PHE A 57 -2.73 -4.81 6.86
CA PHE A 57 -1.32 -4.65 6.55
C PHE A 57 -0.42 -5.20 7.66
N ARG A 58 -0.72 -4.89 8.94
CA ARG A 58 0.03 -5.41 10.09
C ARG A 58 -0.10 -6.92 10.28
N ARG A 59 -1.25 -7.49 9.93
CA ARG A 59 -1.46 -8.95 9.94
C ARG A 59 -0.66 -9.65 8.84
N GLY A 60 -0.17 -8.91 7.84
CA GLY A 60 0.61 -9.44 6.74
C GLY A 60 -0.25 -10.16 5.70
N PHE A 61 0.41 -10.88 4.81
CA PHE A 61 -0.25 -11.65 3.77
C PHE A 61 -0.89 -12.92 4.37
N ARG A 62 -2.22 -13.01 4.29
CA ARG A 62 -2.95 -14.23 4.63
C ARG A 62 -3.16 -15.06 3.37
N VAL A 63 -2.60 -16.27 3.35
CA VAL A 63 -2.86 -17.25 2.29
C VAL A 63 -4.37 -17.54 2.22
N PRO A 64 -5.02 -17.40 1.05
CA PRO A 64 -6.44 -17.70 0.89
C PRO A 64 -6.77 -19.12 1.33
N ASP A 65 -7.89 -19.30 2.03
CA ASP A 65 -8.24 -20.57 2.66
C ASP A 65 -8.36 -21.71 1.65
N GLU A 66 -8.91 -21.41 0.45
CA GLU A 66 -9.05 -22.35 -0.67
C GLU A 66 -7.71 -22.81 -1.27
N LYS A 67 -6.65 -22.00 -1.15
CA LYS A 67 -5.31 -22.27 -1.72
C LYS A 67 -4.29 -22.69 -0.67
N ARG A 68 -4.73 -22.76 0.59
CA ARG A 68 -3.86 -22.95 1.75
C ARG A 68 -3.18 -24.31 1.72
N ARG A 69 -3.91 -25.36 1.33
CA ARG A 69 -3.39 -26.73 1.25
C ARG A 69 -2.29 -26.84 0.21
N ASP A 70 -2.55 -26.36 -1.00
CA ASP A 70 -1.62 -26.42 -2.13
C ASP A 70 -0.36 -25.60 -1.84
N TYR A 71 -0.54 -24.37 -1.32
CA TYR A 71 0.58 -23.52 -0.93
C TYR A 71 1.47 -24.19 0.12
N TYR A 72 0.91 -24.74 1.20
CA TYR A 72 1.73 -25.39 2.24
C TYR A 72 2.34 -26.72 1.77
N GLN A 73 1.67 -27.49 0.92
CA GLN A 73 2.25 -28.70 0.34
C GLN A 73 3.49 -28.38 -0.50
N LEU A 74 3.46 -27.31 -1.30
CA LEU A 74 4.61 -26.83 -2.06
C LEU A 74 5.74 -26.33 -1.15
N MET A 75 5.40 -25.62 -0.06
CA MET A 75 6.39 -25.18 0.92
C MET A 75 7.08 -26.36 1.63
N ILE A 76 6.33 -27.41 1.98
CA ILE A 76 6.87 -28.64 2.63
C ILE A 76 7.76 -29.43 1.65
N ALA A 77 7.37 -29.51 0.38
CA ALA A 77 8.12 -30.24 -0.65
C ALA A 77 9.46 -29.58 -1.03
N GLY A 78 9.73 -28.35 -0.56
CA GLY A 78 10.97 -27.63 -0.86
C GLY A 78 11.09 -27.18 -2.33
N GLN A 79 10.02 -27.30 -3.12
CA GLN A 79 9.97 -26.87 -4.52
C GLN A 79 9.44 -25.44 -4.60
N TYR A 80 10.23 -24.47 -4.11
CA TYR A 80 9.79 -23.07 -4.02
C TYR A 80 10.39 -22.22 -5.14
N LYS A 81 9.64 -22.01 -6.23
CA LYS A 81 9.88 -20.83 -7.08
C LYS A 81 8.91 -19.75 -6.67
N ALA A 82 9.43 -18.61 -6.21
CA ALA A 82 8.62 -17.48 -5.74
C ALA A 82 7.53 -17.05 -6.74
N ARG A 83 7.81 -17.19 -8.05
CA ARG A 83 6.87 -16.91 -9.13
C ARG A 83 5.67 -17.87 -9.15
N GLU A 84 5.89 -19.17 -8.99
CA GLU A 84 4.83 -20.19 -8.99
C GLU A 84 3.93 -20.01 -7.76
N CYS A 85 4.52 -19.73 -6.59
CA CYS A 85 3.78 -19.37 -5.40
C CYS A 85 2.93 -18.10 -5.61
N ALA A 86 3.48 -17.07 -6.24
CA ALA A 86 2.74 -15.83 -6.52
C ALA A 86 1.56 -16.06 -7.49
N GLN A 87 1.71 -16.96 -8.48
CA GLN A 87 0.62 -17.35 -9.38
C GLN A 87 -0.48 -18.12 -8.65
N ILE A 88 -0.11 -19.13 -7.86
CA ILE A 88 -1.07 -19.90 -7.06
C ILE A 88 -1.84 -18.96 -6.15
N LEU A 89 -1.14 -18.09 -5.42
CA LEU A 89 -1.74 -17.11 -4.51
C LEU A 89 -2.54 -16.01 -5.22
N GLY A 90 -2.54 -15.94 -6.55
CA GLY A 90 -3.26 -14.92 -7.33
C GLY A 90 -2.63 -13.53 -7.25
N LEU A 91 -1.38 -13.43 -6.79
CA LEU A 91 -0.59 -12.18 -6.74
C LEU A 91 -0.02 -11.80 -8.11
N LEU A 92 0.16 -12.80 -8.97
CA LEU A 92 0.64 -12.63 -10.34
C LEU A 92 -0.43 -13.20 -11.28
N THR A 93 -0.95 -12.36 -12.16
CA THR A 93 -1.84 -12.81 -13.24
C THR A 93 -1.05 -13.71 -14.19
N MET A 94 -1.53 -14.94 -14.36
CA MET A 94 -1.03 -15.81 -15.42
C MET A 94 -1.51 -15.22 -16.74
N GLN A 95 -0.63 -14.58 -17.51
CA GLN A 95 -0.90 -14.40 -18.93
C GLN A 95 -0.85 -15.81 -19.54
N LEU A 96 -2.02 -16.45 -19.65
CA LEU A 96 -2.18 -17.59 -20.53
C LEU A 96 -1.86 -17.09 -21.94
N PRO A 97 -0.92 -17.71 -22.68
CA PRO A 97 -0.80 -17.43 -24.10
C PRO A 97 -2.17 -17.72 -24.72
N GLY A 98 -2.71 -16.74 -25.45
CA GLY A 98 -3.98 -16.91 -26.15
C GLY A 98 -3.90 -18.09 -27.11
N PRO A 99 -5.04 -18.74 -27.44
CA PRO A 99 -5.03 -19.77 -28.46
C PRO A 99 -4.63 -19.10 -29.78
N GLU A 100 -3.53 -19.59 -30.37
CA GLU A 100 -3.22 -19.35 -31.79
C GLU A 100 -4.27 -20.00 -32.69
#